data_AF-A0A0S2W8L3-F1
#
_entry.id   AF-A0A0S2W8L3-F1
#
_cell.length_a   1.000
_cell.length_b   1.000
_cell.length_c   1.000
_cell.angle_alpha   90.00
_cell.angle_beta   90.00
_cell.angle_gamma   90.00
#
_symmetry.space_group_name_H-M   'P 1'
#
loop_
_entity.id
_entity.type
_entity.pdbx_description
1 polymer ?
#
loop_
_entity_poly.entity_id
_entity_poly.type
_entity_poly.pdbx_seq_one_letter_code
_entity_poly.pdbx_strand_id
1 'polypeptide(L)'
;MYGISRTTVRNVITKLVQEEVLFRIPGKGTYVAEPKIVAQSLSYAGIREQLEKMGYEVSTRVLSITKETLDKKTFSKFSGIKSPVFFVVRRLRYLKKTPLSVHTSYIPAELCPDLGRHDIATEQMCTILSQDYGLHRAKTIETLESVPATAHEADLLNIAPGQPLLLLQDVIQNEDGLTFEYSKVAFRGEKIKITLEF
;
A
#
# COMPACT_ATOMS: atom_id res chain seq x y z
N MET A 1 -18.13 -8.38 -41.17
CA MET A 1 -18.03 -7.94 -39.77
C MET A 1 -18.12 -6.42 -39.71
N TYR A 2 -19.21 -5.91 -39.14
CA TYR A 2 -19.57 -4.50 -38.81
C TYR A 2 -19.66 -3.41 -39.89
N GLY A 3 -19.19 -3.59 -41.13
CA GLY A 3 -19.43 -2.61 -42.22
C GLY A 3 -18.74 -1.24 -42.03
N ILE A 4 -17.76 -1.16 -41.13
CA ILE A 4 -17.03 0.07 -40.78
C ILE A 4 -15.70 0.12 -41.52
N SER A 5 -15.23 1.32 -41.89
CA SER A 5 -13.93 1.49 -42.56
C SER A 5 -12.76 1.06 -41.64
N ARG A 6 -11.71 0.47 -42.24
CA ARG A 6 -10.47 0.11 -41.51
C ARG A 6 -9.83 1.31 -40.83
N THR A 7 -9.93 2.49 -41.44
CA THR A 7 -9.44 3.75 -40.89
C THR A 7 -10.16 4.10 -39.60
N THR A 8 -11.50 3.95 -39.57
CA THR A 8 -12.31 4.19 -38.37
C THR A 8 -11.92 3.25 -37.23
N VAL A 9 -11.79 1.95 -37.51
CA VAL A 9 -11.36 0.95 -36.51
C VAL A 9 -9.96 1.28 -35.97
N ARG A 10 -9.02 1.66 -36.84
CA ARG A 10 -7.66 2.03 -36.44
C ARG A 10 -7.63 3.29 -35.58
N ASN A 11 -8.47 4.27 -35.87
CA ASN A 11 -8.57 5.51 -35.08
C ASN A 11 -9.13 5.22 -33.67
N VAL A 12 -10.18 4.40 -33.57
CA VAL A 12 -10.75 3.98 -32.27
C VAL A 12 -9.74 3.21 -31.45
N ILE A 13 -9.04 2.23 -32.05
CA ILE A 13 -7.98 1.49 -31.37
C ILE A 13 -6.85 2.42 -30.92
N THR A 14 -6.44 3.38 -31.75
CA THR A 14 -5.38 4.34 -31.38
C THR A 14 -5.80 5.21 -30.21
N LYS A 15 -7.06 5.67 -30.19
CA LYS A 15 -7.63 6.42 -29.08
C LYS A 15 -7.65 5.59 -27.78
N LEU A 16 -8.10 4.34 -27.85
CA LEU A 16 -8.10 3.43 -26.69
C LEU A 16 -6.68 3.10 -26.19
N VAL A 17 -5.67 3.11 -27.07
CA VAL A 17 -4.26 3.00 -26.67
C VAL A 17 -3.76 4.28 -26.00
N GLN A 18 -4.17 5.45 -26.48
CA GLN A 18 -3.85 6.73 -25.84
C GLN A 18 -4.52 6.88 -24.46
N GLU A 19 -5.71 6.31 -24.28
CA GLU A 19 -6.46 6.29 -23.02
C GLU A 19 -5.96 5.20 -22.05
N GLU A 20 -4.87 4.49 -22.37
CA GLU A 20 -4.31 3.38 -21.58
C GLU A 20 -5.31 2.22 -21.33
N VAL A 21 -6.37 2.11 -22.14
CA VAL A 21 -7.35 1.00 -22.10
C VAL A 21 -6.84 -0.19 -22.90
N LEU A 22 -6.01 0.06 -23.91
CA LEU A 22 -5.33 -0.96 -24.70
C LEU A 22 -3.82 -0.68 -24.73
N PHE A 23 -3.02 -1.70 -24.98
CA PHE A 23 -1.61 -1.53 -25.35
C PHE A 23 -1.27 -2.35 -26.60
N ARG A 24 -0.28 -1.89 -27.36
CA ARG A 24 0.12 -2.52 -28.63
C ARG A 24 1.49 -3.17 -28.49
N ILE A 25 1.58 -4.43 -28.87
CA ILE A 25 2.86 -5.15 -29.00
C ILE A 25 3.19 -5.23 -30.50
N PRO A 26 4.31 -4.63 -30.97
CA PRO A 26 4.72 -4.70 -32.36
C PRO A 26 4.76 -6.15 -32.87
N GLY A 27 4.11 -6.41 -34.01
CA GLY A 27 4.05 -7.74 -34.62
C GLY A 27 3.14 -8.76 -33.91
N LYS A 28 2.62 -8.49 -32.71
CA LYS A 28 1.73 -9.43 -31.98
C LYS A 28 0.28 -8.97 -31.87
N GLY A 29 0.01 -7.66 -31.95
CA GLY A 29 -1.36 -7.13 -31.99
C GLY A 29 -1.65 -6.11 -30.90
N THR A 30 -2.93 -5.94 -30.57
CA THR A 30 -3.43 -4.99 -29.56
C THR A 30 -4.14 -5.78 -28.46
N TYR A 31 -3.82 -5.48 -27.20
CA TYR A 31 -4.29 -6.20 -26.01
C TYR A 31 -4.96 -5.23 -25.04
N VAL A 32 -5.85 -5.74 -24.18
CA VAL A 32 -6.49 -4.96 -23.12
C VAL A 32 -5.47 -4.64 -22.04
N ALA A 33 -5.31 -3.36 -21.74
CA ALA A 33 -4.56 -2.92 -20.58
C ALA A 33 -5.44 -3.11 -19.35
N GLU A 34 -4.89 -3.68 -18.27
CA GLU A 34 -5.56 -3.61 -16.98
C GLU A 34 -5.37 -2.19 -16.43
N PRO A 35 -6.44 -1.39 -16.30
CA PRO A 35 -6.29 -0.02 -15.84
C PRO A 35 -5.73 -0.01 -14.42
N LYS A 36 -4.79 0.92 -14.15
CA LYS A 36 -4.31 1.13 -12.78
C LYS A 36 -5.47 1.59 -11.90
N ILE A 37 -5.47 1.12 -10.67
CA ILE A 37 -6.41 1.56 -9.66
C ILE A 37 -5.96 2.94 -9.19
N VAL A 38 -6.84 3.93 -9.37
CA VAL A 38 -6.58 5.31 -8.96
C VAL A 38 -7.03 5.49 -7.51
N ALA A 39 -6.07 5.65 -6.60
CA ALA A 39 -6.34 6.06 -5.23
C ALA A 39 -6.28 7.59 -5.12
N GLN A 40 -7.22 8.17 -4.38
CA GLN A 40 -7.37 9.61 -4.14
C GLN A 40 -6.76 10.07 -2.81
N SER A 41 -6.67 9.18 -1.82
CA SER A 41 -5.99 9.47 -0.54
C SER A 41 -4.88 8.46 -0.29
N LEU A 42 -3.73 9.00 0.13
CA LEU A 42 -2.54 8.24 0.51
C LEU A 42 -2.70 7.53 1.85
N SER A 43 -3.58 8.00 2.73
CA SER A 43 -3.56 7.53 4.11
C SER A 43 -3.76 6.02 4.24
N TYR A 44 -2.94 5.41 5.12
CA TYR A 44 -2.93 3.98 5.42
C TYR A 44 -4.32 3.36 5.66
N ALA A 45 -5.21 4.05 6.40
CA ALA A 45 -6.61 3.65 6.58
C ALA A 45 -7.43 3.89 5.29
N GLY A 46 -7.23 5.04 4.66
CA GLY A 46 -7.97 5.47 3.49
C GLY A 46 -7.80 4.56 2.28
N ILE A 47 -6.62 4.00 2.01
CA ILE A 47 -6.40 3.18 0.81
C ILE A 47 -7.22 1.88 0.86
N ARG A 48 -7.28 1.19 2.01
CA ARG A 48 -8.10 -0.03 2.13
C ARG A 48 -9.56 0.27 1.87
N GLU A 49 -10.09 1.27 2.58
CA GLU A 49 -11.50 1.67 2.46
C GLU A 49 -11.84 2.16 1.06
N GLN A 50 -10.94 2.87 0.38
CA GLN A 50 -11.12 3.29 -1.02
C GLN A 50 -11.24 2.07 -1.94
N LEU A 51 -10.34 1.10 -1.82
CA LEU A 51 -10.38 -0.11 -2.63
C LEU A 51 -11.70 -0.88 -2.42
N GLU A 52 -12.13 -1.02 -1.17
CA GLU A 52 -13.40 -1.66 -0.82
C GLU A 52 -14.60 -0.86 -1.37
N LYS A 53 -14.61 0.48 -1.26
CA LYS A 53 -15.65 1.37 -1.83
C LYS A 53 -15.69 1.33 -3.36
N MET A 54 -14.56 1.08 -4.01
CA MET A 54 -14.47 0.85 -5.46
C MET A 54 -14.96 -0.55 -5.88
N GLY A 55 -15.43 -1.37 -4.93
CA GLY A 55 -15.95 -2.71 -5.17
C GLY A 55 -14.86 -3.78 -5.28
N TYR A 56 -13.62 -3.47 -4.91
CA TYR A 56 -12.56 -4.47 -4.88
C TYR A 56 -12.62 -5.30 -3.60
N GLU A 57 -12.55 -6.61 -3.77
CA GLU A 57 -12.33 -7.54 -2.67
C GLU A 57 -10.86 -7.46 -2.23
N VAL A 58 -10.65 -6.91 -1.04
CA VAL A 58 -9.33 -6.78 -0.41
C VAL A 58 -9.20 -7.85 0.66
N SER A 59 -8.14 -8.67 0.57
CA SER A 59 -7.82 -9.63 1.62
C SER A 59 -6.39 -9.41 2.12
N THR A 60 -6.15 -9.80 3.37
CA THR A 60 -4.86 -9.60 4.04
C THR A 60 -4.35 -10.94 4.55
N ARG A 61 -3.08 -11.24 4.26
CA ARG A 61 -2.34 -12.34 4.86
C ARG A 61 -1.29 -11.76 5.81
N VAL A 62 -1.38 -12.12 7.09
CA VAL A 62 -0.33 -11.79 8.07
C VAL A 62 0.90 -12.64 7.77
N LEU A 63 2.04 -11.99 7.54
CA LEU A 63 3.31 -12.66 7.29
C LEU A 63 4.08 -12.90 8.60
N SER A 64 4.08 -11.90 9.49
CA SER A 64 4.69 -12.01 10.82
C SER A 64 4.19 -10.92 11.76
N ILE A 65 4.21 -11.24 13.06
CA ILE A 65 4.06 -10.31 14.16
C ILE A 65 5.18 -10.66 15.15
N THR A 66 6.14 -9.77 15.30
CA THR A 66 7.34 -10.01 16.12
C THR A 66 7.61 -8.83 17.03
N LYS A 67 8.15 -9.09 18.23
CA LYS A 67 8.76 -8.03 19.05
C LYS A 67 10.24 -7.92 18.66
N GLU A 68 10.64 -6.76 18.16
CA GLU A 68 12.00 -6.49 17.68
C GLU A 68 12.55 -5.23 18.34
N THR A 69 13.87 -5.19 18.54
CA THR A 69 14.57 -3.93 18.86
C THR A 69 14.91 -3.22 17.56
N LEU A 70 14.43 -1.99 17.40
CA LEU A 70 14.64 -1.24 16.16
C LEU A 70 16.07 -0.70 16.05
N ASP A 71 16.56 -0.61 14.82
CA ASP A 71 17.79 0.08 14.51
C ASP A 71 17.64 1.60 14.72
N LYS A 72 18.77 2.31 14.88
CA LYS A 72 18.78 3.76 15.18
C LYS A 72 18.05 4.60 14.13
N LYS A 73 18.11 4.23 12.84
CA LYS A 73 17.51 5.01 11.74
C LYS A 73 15.99 4.87 11.74
N THR A 74 15.48 3.66 12.02
CA THR A 74 14.04 3.45 12.16
C THR A 74 13.52 4.06 13.47
N PHE A 75 14.24 3.87 14.58
CA PHE A 75 13.86 4.42 15.88
C PHE A 75 13.81 5.96 15.89
N SER A 76 14.70 6.63 15.15
CA SER A 76 14.69 8.10 15.07
C SER A 76 13.44 8.71 14.42
N LYS A 77 12.54 7.89 13.84
CA LYS A 77 11.23 8.33 13.37
C LYS A 77 10.23 8.54 14.50
N PHE A 78 10.53 8.02 15.70
CA PHE A 78 9.64 8.05 16.84
C PHE A 78 10.02 9.15 17.84
N SER A 79 9.09 10.08 18.07
CA SER A 79 9.16 11.05 19.16
C SER A 79 8.34 10.57 20.36
N GLY A 80 8.84 10.79 21.57
CA GLY A 80 8.11 10.46 22.82
C GLY A 80 8.18 8.99 23.26
N ILE A 81 8.96 8.14 22.57
CA ILE A 81 9.13 6.72 22.90
C ILE A 81 10.45 6.48 23.62
N LYS A 82 10.43 5.74 24.73
CA LYS A 82 11.62 5.47 25.55
C LYS A 82 12.23 4.11 25.25
N SER A 83 11.40 3.08 25.11
CA SER A 83 11.84 1.73 24.79
C SER A 83 12.12 1.55 23.29
N PRO A 84 13.25 0.97 22.88
CA PRO A 84 13.51 0.64 21.49
C PRO A 84 12.82 -0.66 21.05
N VAL A 85 11.95 -1.25 21.88
CA VAL A 85 11.23 -2.51 21.59
C VAL A 85 9.87 -2.24 20.98
N PHE A 86 9.63 -2.81 19.81
CA PHE A 86 8.45 -2.57 18.99
C PHE A 86 7.83 -3.87 18.53
N PHE A 87 6.51 -3.87 18.37
CA PHE A 87 5.88 -4.83 17.48
C PHE A 87 6.15 -4.42 16.03
N VAL A 88 6.67 -5.37 15.26
CA VAL A 88 6.85 -5.25 13.81
C VAL A 88 5.86 -6.19 13.14
N VAL A 89 4.87 -5.60 12.46
CA VAL A 89 3.78 -6.32 11.84
C VAL A 89 3.94 -6.27 10.33
N ARG A 90 4.18 -7.42 9.71
CA ARG A 90 4.32 -7.56 8.26
C ARG A 90 3.10 -8.23 7.67
N ARG A 91 2.49 -7.62 6.65
CA ARG A 91 1.28 -8.13 6.00
C ARG A 91 1.41 -8.04 4.49
N LEU A 92 0.79 -8.98 3.80
CA LEU A 92 0.64 -8.98 2.35
C LEU A 92 -0.83 -8.76 2.03
N ARG A 93 -1.14 -7.70 1.30
CA ARG A 93 -2.50 -7.38 0.88
C ARG A 93 -2.72 -7.79 -0.56
N TYR A 94 -3.87 -8.37 -0.82
CA TYR A 94 -4.29 -8.87 -2.12
C TYR A 94 -5.49 -8.09 -2.63
N LEU A 95 -5.57 -8.01 -3.95
CA LEU A 95 -6.77 -7.66 -4.68
C LEU A 95 -7.30 -8.95 -5.31
N LYS A 96 -8.43 -9.47 -4.82
CA LYS A 96 -8.89 -10.83 -5.12
C LYS A 96 -7.79 -11.86 -4.79
N LYS A 97 -7.11 -12.42 -5.80
CA LYS A 97 -6.04 -13.42 -5.67
C LYS A 97 -4.65 -12.89 -6.02
N THR A 98 -4.53 -11.62 -6.37
CA THR A 98 -3.30 -11.02 -6.86
C THR A 98 -2.64 -10.18 -5.76
N PRO A 99 -1.38 -10.44 -5.38
CA PRO A 99 -0.66 -9.59 -4.43
C PRO A 99 -0.63 -8.14 -4.92
N LEU A 100 -0.93 -7.21 -4.04
CA LEU A 100 -1.01 -5.77 -4.34
C LEU A 100 0.06 -4.97 -3.61
N SER A 101 0.25 -5.24 -2.31
CA SER A 101 1.19 -4.48 -1.48
C SER A 101 1.73 -5.25 -0.29
N VAL A 102 2.98 -4.92 0.08
CA VAL A 102 3.62 -5.37 1.32
C VAL A 102 3.55 -4.23 2.33
N HIS A 103 3.05 -4.53 3.52
CA HIS A 103 2.87 -3.59 4.62
C HIS A 103 3.83 -3.96 5.75
N THR A 104 4.52 -2.98 6.31
CA THR A 104 5.28 -3.11 7.56
C THR A 104 4.88 -1.98 8.50
N SER A 105 4.23 -2.30 9.61
CA SER A 105 3.92 -1.34 10.69
C SER A 105 4.84 -1.57 11.87
N TYR A 106 5.36 -0.48 12.45
CA TYR A 106 6.19 -0.45 13.64
C TYR A 106 5.41 0.25 14.75
N ILE A 107 5.07 -0.50 15.80
CA ILE A 107 4.24 -0.02 16.91
C ILE A 107 5.01 -0.16 18.23
N PRO A 108 5.16 0.91 19.04
CA PRO A 108 5.87 0.84 20.31
C PRO A 108 5.25 -0.20 21.24
N ALA A 109 6.03 -1.21 21.67
CA ALA A 109 5.52 -2.26 22.54
C ALA A 109 5.17 -1.74 23.94
N GLU A 110 5.78 -0.61 24.36
CA GLU A 110 5.46 0.07 25.62
C GLU A 110 4.06 0.71 25.63
N LEU A 111 3.54 1.09 24.45
CA LEU A 111 2.20 1.66 24.33
C LEU A 111 1.13 0.59 24.05
N CYS A 112 1.51 -0.48 23.34
CA CYS A 112 0.58 -1.52 22.90
C CYS A 112 1.05 -2.92 23.34
N PRO A 113 1.13 -3.23 24.65
CA PRO A 113 1.79 -4.45 25.15
C PRO A 113 1.15 -5.77 24.67
N ASP A 114 -0.17 -5.73 24.40
CA ASP A 114 -1.01 -6.85 24.01
C ASP A 114 -1.30 -6.90 22.49
N LEU A 115 -0.63 -6.09 21.67
CA LEU A 115 -0.94 -5.96 20.23
C LEU A 115 -0.98 -7.31 19.48
N GLY A 116 -0.12 -8.25 19.88
CA GLY A 116 -0.07 -9.60 19.29
C GLY A 116 -1.31 -10.47 19.54
N ARG A 117 -2.28 -10.04 20.34
CA ARG A 117 -3.53 -10.77 20.63
C ARG A 117 -4.67 -10.42 19.67
N HIS A 118 -4.55 -9.32 18.92
CA HIS A 118 -5.56 -8.89 17.95
C HIS A 118 -5.48 -9.68 16.65
N ASP A 119 -6.61 -9.82 15.96
CA ASP A 119 -6.63 -10.41 14.62
C ASP A 119 -6.33 -9.36 13.56
N ILE A 120 -5.05 -9.04 13.39
CA ILE A 120 -4.57 -8.02 12.43
C ILE A 120 -4.75 -8.46 10.97
N ALA A 121 -5.29 -9.65 10.70
CA ALA A 121 -5.73 -10.04 9.36
C ALA A 121 -7.07 -9.39 9.00
N THR A 122 -8.00 -9.32 9.96
CA THR A 122 -9.36 -8.83 9.74
C THR A 122 -9.52 -7.39 10.22
N GLU A 123 -8.97 -7.09 11.39
CA GLU A 123 -9.03 -5.79 12.04
C GLU A 123 -8.07 -4.77 11.41
N GLN A 124 -8.50 -3.51 11.34
CA GLN A 124 -7.66 -2.42 10.85
C GLN A 124 -6.76 -1.93 11.99
N MET A 125 -5.44 -1.83 11.75
CA MET A 125 -4.49 -1.34 12.76
C MET A 125 -4.90 0.02 13.35
N CYS A 126 -5.39 0.95 12.53
CA CYS A 126 -5.87 2.25 13.01
C CYS A 126 -7.07 2.13 13.96
N THR A 127 -7.95 1.16 13.74
CA THR A 127 -9.09 0.89 14.63
C THR A 127 -8.59 0.31 15.94
N ILE A 128 -7.70 -0.69 15.91
CA ILE A 128 -7.08 -1.27 17.11
C ILE A 128 -6.40 -0.17 17.95
N LEU A 129 -5.51 0.62 17.33
CA LEU A 129 -4.76 1.66 18.02
C LEU A 129 -5.66 2.72 18.66
N SER A 130 -6.73 3.13 17.97
CA SER A 130 -7.64 4.15 18.49
C SER A 130 -8.61 3.63 19.55
N GLN A 131 -9.23 2.46 19.34
CA GLN A 131 -10.28 1.95 20.21
C GLN A 131 -9.72 1.25 21.44
N ASP A 132 -8.66 0.46 21.30
CA ASP A 132 -8.16 -0.40 22.37
C ASP A 132 -7.01 0.22 23.15
N TYR A 133 -6.26 1.15 22.52
CA TYR A 133 -5.10 1.82 23.13
C TYR A 133 -5.27 3.33 23.28
N GLY A 134 -6.39 3.93 22.83
CA GLY A 134 -6.66 5.37 22.93
C GLY A 134 -5.69 6.24 22.11
N LEU A 135 -5.00 5.66 21.13
CA LEU A 135 -4.02 6.35 20.30
C LEU A 135 -4.72 6.98 19.10
N HIS A 136 -5.14 8.23 19.28
CA HIS A 136 -5.82 9.01 18.25
C HIS A 136 -4.83 9.78 17.38
N ARG A 137 -4.97 9.63 16.06
CA ARG A 137 -4.19 10.35 15.06
C ARG A 137 -4.59 11.82 15.02
N ALA A 138 -3.65 12.71 15.34
CA ALA A 138 -3.80 14.16 15.16
C ALA A 138 -3.01 14.67 13.95
N LYS A 139 -1.85 14.06 13.66
CA LYS A 139 -0.99 14.45 12.53
C LYS A 139 -0.42 13.23 11.83
N THR A 140 -0.33 13.31 10.50
CA THR A 140 0.34 12.32 9.65
C THR A 140 1.38 13.04 8.80
N ILE A 141 2.58 12.49 8.73
CA ILE A 141 3.60 12.89 7.77
C ILE A 141 3.74 11.74 6.79
N GLU A 142 3.34 11.98 5.54
CA GLU A 142 3.36 10.99 4.47
C GLU A 142 4.51 11.29 3.51
N THR A 143 5.24 10.27 3.08
CA THR A 143 6.28 10.38 2.05
C THR A 143 6.04 9.30 1.01
N LEU A 144 6.05 9.70 -0.26
CA LEU A 144 5.81 8.82 -1.40
C LEU A 144 7.03 8.84 -2.32
N GLU A 145 7.61 7.69 -2.59
CA GLU A 145 8.74 7.56 -3.50
C GLU A 145 8.68 6.29 -4.36
N SER A 146 9.41 6.29 -5.47
CA SER A 146 9.61 5.10 -6.31
C SER A 146 10.89 4.39 -5.89
N VAL A 147 10.80 3.10 -5.58
CA VAL A 147 11.94 2.27 -5.16
C VAL A 147 11.98 0.97 -5.95
N PRO A 148 13.16 0.40 -6.22
CA PRO A 148 13.26 -0.94 -6.81
C PRO A 148 12.80 -2.00 -5.80
N ALA A 149 12.01 -2.98 -6.24
CA ALA A 149 11.66 -4.13 -5.41
C ALA A 149 12.90 -4.91 -4.98
N THR A 150 13.05 -5.14 -3.68
CA THR A 150 14.03 -6.11 -3.17
C THR A 150 13.66 -7.53 -3.63
N ALA A 151 14.60 -8.47 -3.59
CA ALA A 151 14.31 -9.87 -3.93
C ALA A 151 13.14 -10.45 -3.09
N HIS A 152 13.13 -10.15 -1.79
CA HIS A 152 12.07 -10.61 -0.89
C HIS A 152 10.70 -9.99 -1.21
N GLU A 153 10.63 -8.69 -1.48
CA GLU A 153 9.38 -8.04 -1.89
C GLU A 153 8.91 -8.55 -3.25
N ALA A 154 9.83 -8.78 -4.19
CA ALA A 154 9.52 -9.30 -5.51
C ALA A 154 8.88 -10.70 -5.43
N ASP A 155 9.44 -11.59 -4.59
CA ASP A 155 8.88 -12.91 -4.33
C ASP A 155 7.48 -12.83 -3.71
N LEU A 156 7.29 -11.98 -2.71
CA LEU A 156 5.98 -11.79 -2.05
C LEU A 156 4.93 -11.21 -3.00
N LEU A 157 5.33 -10.29 -3.87
CA LEU A 157 4.44 -9.59 -4.79
C LEU A 157 4.24 -10.31 -6.13
N ASN A 158 4.98 -11.39 -6.38
CA ASN A 158 5.02 -12.12 -7.64
C ASN A 158 5.36 -11.19 -8.83
N ILE A 159 6.46 -10.47 -8.71
CA ILE A 159 7.02 -9.55 -9.71
C ILE A 159 8.51 -9.81 -9.90
N ALA A 160 9.13 -9.18 -10.90
CA ALA A 160 10.57 -9.29 -11.08
C ALA A 160 11.33 -8.47 -10.02
N PRO A 161 12.49 -8.94 -9.50
CA PRO A 161 13.38 -8.12 -8.70
C PRO A 161 13.76 -6.83 -9.42
N GLY A 162 13.83 -5.72 -8.68
CA GLY A 162 14.11 -4.40 -9.24
C GLY A 162 12.94 -3.72 -9.95
N GLN A 163 11.79 -4.40 -10.13
CA GLN A 163 10.60 -3.76 -10.68
C GLN A 163 10.16 -2.59 -9.78
N PRO A 164 9.77 -1.43 -10.35
CA PRO A 164 9.43 -0.26 -9.54
C PRO A 164 8.21 -0.49 -8.64
N LEU A 165 8.41 -0.20 -7.36
CA LEU A 165 7.37 -0.12 -6.35
C LEU A 165 7.11 1.33 -5.99
N LEU A 166 5.87 1.62 -5.61
CA LEU A 166 5.50 2.88 -5.01
C LEU A 166 5.52 2.69 -3.49
N LEU A 167 6.52 3.25 -2.82
CA LEU A 167 6.71 3.18 -1.38
C LEU A 167 6.06 4.38 -0.72
N LEU A 168 5.02 4.12 0.06
CA LEU A 168 4.41 5.07 0.97
C LEU A 168 4.97 4.85 2.38
N GLN A 169 5.35 5.93 3.05
CA GLN A 169 5.82 5.91 4.43
C GLN A 169 5.00 6.90 5.26
N ASP A 170 4.41 6.42 6.35
CA ASP A 170 3.58 7.25 7.23
C ASP A 170 4.20 7.31 8.62
N VAL A 171 4.35 8.52 9.15
CA VAL A 171 4.65 8.77 10.58
C VAL A 171 3.41 9.37 11.21
N ILE A 172 2.81 8.65 12.17
CA ILE A 172 1.53 9.00 12.79
C ILE A 172 1.77 9.49 14.22
N GLN A 173 1.26 10.68 14.51
CA GLN A 173 1.41 11.36 15.79
C GLN A 173 0.07 11.69 16.43
N ASN A 174 0.02 11.67 17.76
CA ASN A 174 -1.10 12.17 18.55
C ASN A 174 -1.00 13.70 18.75
N GLU A 175 -1.94 14.28 19.50
CA GLU A 175 -2.00 15.74 19.75
C GLU A 175 -0.77 16.26 20.50
N ASP A 176 -0.14 15.45 21.34
CA ASP A 176 1.07 15.78 22.09
C ASP A 176 2.37 15.67 21.24
N GLY A 177 2.26 15.25 19.97
CA GLY A 177 3.40 15.02 19.10
C GLY A 177 4.16 13.71 19.36
N LEU A 178 3.62 12.83 20.22
CA LEU A 178 4.12 11.48 20.40
C LEU A 178 3.81 10.65 19.15
N THR A 179 4.83 9.96 18.65
CA THR A 179 4.70 9.09 17.46
C THR A 179 4.36 7.68 17.90
N PHE A 180 3.20 7.18 17.51
CA PHE A 180 2.72 5.86 17.94
C PHE A 180 2.66 4.83 16.81
N GLU A 181 2.79 5.26 15.56
CA GLU A 181 2.96 4.35 14.42
C GLU A 181 3.92 4.97 13.41
N TYR A 182 4.85 4.14 12.94
CA TYR A 182 5.54 4.35 11.68
C TYR A 182 5.22 3.18 10.77
N SER A 183 4.82 3.43 9.53
CA SER A 183 4.51 2.38 8.59
C SER A 183 5.19 2.57 7.25
N LYS A 184 5.38 1.45 6.55
CA LYS A 184 5.85 1.39 5.17
C LYS A 184 4.89 0.51 4.38
N VAL A 185 4.42 1.01 3.26
CA VAL A 185 3.58 0.27 2.32
C VAL A 185 4.20 0.34 0.93
N ALA A 186 4.68 -0.81 0.46
CA ALA A 186 5.21 -0.98 -0.88
C ALA A 186 4.11 -1.50 -1.80
N PHE A 187 3.62 -0.67 -2.71
CA PHE A 187 2.62 -1.03 -3.72
C PHE A 187 3.29 -1.40 -5.04
N ARG A 188 2.67 -2.34 -5.76
CA ARG A 188 2.99 -2.59 -7.17
C ARG A 188 2.68 -1.36 -8.01
N GLY A 189 3.71 -0.68 -8.51
CA GLY A 189 3.58 0.57 -9.26
C GLY A 189 2.84 0.43 -10.59
N GLU A 190 2.81 -0.77 -11.16
CA GLU A 190 2.03 -1.09 -12.35
C GLU A 190 0.54 -1.30 -12.07
N LYS A 191 0.12 -1.42 -10.80
CA LYS A 191 -1.28 -1.65 -10.40
C LYS A 191 -1.93 -0.42 -9.76
N ILE A 192 -1.14 0.45 -9.15
CA ILE A 192 -1.64 1.62 -8.39
C ILE A 192 -1.19 2.91 -9.06
N LYS A 193 -2.11 3.86 -9.15
CA LYS A 193 -1.87 5.27 -9.48
C LYS A 193 -2.44 6.11 -8.34
N ILE A 194 -1.77 7.21 -8.02
CA ILE A 194 -2.21 8.14 -6.98
C ILE A 194 -2.43 9.50 -7.61
N THR A 195 -3.59 10.10 -7.36
CA THR A 195 -3.95 11.44 -7.80
C THR A 195 -4.17 12.31 -6.58
N LEU A 196 -3.55 13.49 -6.56
CA LEU A 196 -3.71 14.50 -5.51
C LEU A 196 -4.29 15.77 -6.15
N GLU A 197 -5.31 16.33 -5.51
CA GLU A 197 -5.94 17.59 -5.89
C GLU A 197 -5.78 18.57 -4.71
N PHE A 198 -5.32 19.79 -5.00
CA PHE A 198 -5.02 20.84 -4.01
C PHE A 198 -5.84 22.08 -4.28
#